data_AF-A0A4Q5QT16-F1
#
_entry.id   AF-A0A4Q5QT16-F1
#
_cell.length_a   1.000
_cell.length_b   1.000
_cell.length_c   1.000
_cell.angle_alpha   90.00
_cell.angle_beta   90.00
_cell.angle_gamma   90.00
#
_symmetry.space_group_name_H-M   'P 1'
#
loop_
_entity.id
_entity.type
_entity.pdbx_description
1 polymer ?
#
loop_
_entity_poly.entity_id
_entity_poly.type
_entity_poly.pdbx_seq_one_letter_code
_entity_poly.pdbx_strand_id
1 'polypeptide(L)'
;EQIPSGAGREHVQLVLTDRSPLTDGRDFAVVSPRTWRLADLGAKHQLLREGIGWGNMPLPLIEPDLVAGTLKRLVMPDDPGGMYRFSGIWRRDRPPGPAASWLIREFVDRALSDVDLAGARDL
;
A
#
# COMPACT_ATOMS: atom_id res chain seq x y z
N GLU A 1 -3.10 17.69 -13.73
CA GLU A 1 -2.29 18.76 -13.12
C GLU A 1 -1.13 18.11 -12.41
N GLN A 2 0.08 18.63 -12.62
CA GLN A 2 1.31 18.03 -12.11
C GLN A 2 1.55 18.52 -10.69
N ILE A 3 1.62 17.60 -9.73
CA ILE A 3 1.81 17.96 -8.32
C ILE A 3 3.31 18.30 -8.12
N PRO A 4 3.66 19.49 -7.62
CA PRO A 4 5.05 19.83 -7.37
C PRO A 4 5.61 18.99 -6.22
N SER A 5 6.92 18.70 -6.26
CA SER A 5 7.60 18.00 -5.17
C SER A 5 7.40 18.76 -3.86
N GLY A 6 7.15 18.01 -2.78
CA GLY A 6 6.89 18.53 -1.44
C GLY A 6 5.44 18.92 -1.16
N ALA A 7 4.58 19.10 -2.16
CA ALA A 7 3.20 19.56 -1.95
C ALA A 7 2.37 18.64 -1.04
N GLY A 8 2.63 17.33 -1.07
CA GLY A 8 1.97 16.36 -0.18
C GLY A 8 2.15 16.67 1.32
N ARG A 9 3.20 17.41 1.71
CA ARG A 9 3.51 17.78 3.10
C ARG A 9 2.54 18.81 3.67
N GLU A 10 1.88 19.59 2.82
CA GLU A 10 0.91 20.61 3.24
C GLU A 10 -0.45 19.99 3.58
N HIS A 11 -0.70 18.76 3.13
CA HIS A 11 -1.96 18.04 3.31
C HIS A 11 -1.86 16.91 4.33
N VAL A 12 -3.01 16.54 4.90
CA VAL A 12 -3.12 15.41 5.83
C VAL A 12 -2.85 14.11 5.08
N GLN A 13 -1.82 13.38 5.52
CA GLN A 13 -1.55 12.04 5.02
C GLN A 13 -2.18 11.00 5.95
N LEU A 14 -3.01 10.13 5.39
CA LEU A 14 -3.59 8.98 6.08
C LEU A 14 -2.61 7.81 6.00
N VAL A 15 -2.05 7.43 7.14
CA VAL A 15 -1.01 6.41 7.25
C VAL A 15 -1.60 5.18 7.93
N LEU A 16 -1.45 4.01 7.31
CA LEU A 16 -1.78 2.75 7.97
C LEU A 16 -0.64 2.41 8.93
N THR A 17 -0.96 2.22 10.20
CA THR A 17 0.01 1.89 11.24
C THR A 17 -0.34 0.56 11.86
N ASP A 18 0.63 -0.35 11.87
CA ASP A 18 0.54 -1.57 12.67
C ASP A 18 0.79 -1.21 14.14
N ARG A 19 -0.10 -1.64 15.04
CA ARG A 19 0.00 -1.39 16.50
C ARG A 19 0.72 -2.52 17.23
N SER A 20 1.27 -3.48 16.49
CA SER A 20 2.11 -4.53 17.06
C SER A 20 3.35 -3.94 17.71
N PRO A 21 3.76 -4.43 18.90
CA PRO A 21 5.05 -4.06 19.50
C PRO A 21 6.25 -4.32 18.58
N LEU A 22 6.09 -5.20 17.58
CA LEU A 22 7.14 -5.55 16.61
C LEU A 22 7.43 -4.44 15.58
N THR A 23 6.48 -3.53 15.38
CA THR A 23 6.56 -2.43 14.41
C THR A 23 6.57 -1.06 15.09
N ASP A 24 6.71 -1.04 16.42
CA ASP A 24 6.79 0.20 17.19
C ASP A 24 7.98 1.06 16.73
N GLY A 25 7.70 2.35 16.49
CA GLY A 25 8.66 3.31 15.96
C GLY A 25 9.04 3.16 14.48
N ARG A 26 8.39 2.28 13.70
CA ARG A 26 8.61 2.17 12.24
C ARG A 26 7.51 2.86 11.44
N ASP A 27 7.89 3.91 10.72
CA ASP A 27 7.02 4.59 9.75
C ASP A 27 7.26 4.03 8.34
N PHE A 28 6.22 3.53 7.68
CA PHE A 28 6.28 3.05 6.30
C PHE A 28 5.56 4.04 5.38
N ALA A 29 6.25 4.50 4.33
CA ALA A 29 5.72 5.44 3.32
C ALA A 29 5.16 6.77 3.89
N VAL A 30 5.74 7.29 4.97
CA VAL A 30 5.33 8.58 5.56
C VAL A 30 6.13 9.72 4.94
N VAL A 31 5.43 10.70 4.38
CA VAL A 31 6.02 11.82 3.62
C VAL A 31 5.59 13.17 4.21
N SER A 32 4.38 13.27 4.75
CA SER A 32 3.84 14.51 5.37
C SER A 32 4.12 14.55 6.88
N PRO A 33 4.47 15.71 7.46
CA PRO A 33 4.49 15.89 8.92
C PRO A 33 3.08 15.93 9.54
N ARG A 34 2.02 16.07 8.73
CA ARG A 34 0.62 16.08 9.16
C ARG A 34 0.00 14.69 8.94
N THR A 35 0.27 13.74 9.84
CA THR A 35 -0.22 12.36 9.70
C THR A 35 -1.40 12.03 10.60
N TRP A 36 -2.38 11.33 10.04
CA TRP A 36 -3.41 10.62 10.82
C TRP A 36 -3.15 9.12 10.71
N ARG A 37 -2.94 8.48 11.86
CA ARG A 37 -2.59 7.07 11.95
C ARG A 37 -3.83 6.20 12.14
N LEU A 38 -4.00 5.24 11.25
CA LEU A 38 -5.16 4.36 11.19
C LEU A 38 -4.72 2.91 11.35
N ALA A 39 -5.50 2.11 12.08
CA ALA A 39 -5.21 0.68 12.28
C ALA A 39 -5.92 -0.23 11.24
N ASP A 40 -6.77 0.35 10.39
CA ASP A 40 -7.63 -0.39 9.48
C ASP A 40 -7.68 0.27 8.09
N LEU A 41 -7.61 -0.57 7.06
CA LEU A 41 -7.57 -0.14 5.67
C LEU A 41 -8.95 0.31 5.14
N GLY A 42 -10.04 -0.28 5.67
CA GLY A 42 -11.40 0.15 5.36
C GLY A 42 -11.72 1.54 5.93
N ALA A 43 -11.28 1.81 7.16
CA ALA A 43 -11.39 3.15 7.75
C ALA A 43 -10.63 4.19 6.93
N LYS A 44 -9.41 3.85 6.46
CA LYS A 44 -8.64 4.71 5.55
C LYS A 44 -9.40 4.98 4.26
N HIS A 45 -9.99 3.96 3.65
CA HIS A 45 -10.77 4.09 2.42
C HIS A 45 -11.94 5.07 2.57
N GLN A 46 -12.72 4.96 3.65
CA GLN A 46 -13.83 5.87 3.92
C GLN A 46 -13.35 7.32 4.10
N LEU A 47 -12.29 7.54 4.87
CA LEU A 47 -11.73 8.88 5.07
C LEU A 47 -11.18 9.50 3.78
N LEU A 48 -10.64 8.69 2.86
CA LEU A 48 -10.23 9.15 1.54
C LEU A 48 -11.44 9.58 0.70
N ARG A 49 -12.54 8.81 0.73
CA ARG A 49 -13.77 9.14 0.01
C ARG A 49 -14.43 10.42 0.52
N GLU A 50 -14.32 10.71 1.81
CA GLU A 50 -14.80 11.96 2.42
C GLU A 50 -13.83 13.14 2.26
N GLY A 51 -12.69 12.96 1.56
CA GLY A 51 -11.75 14.04 1.24
C GLY A 51 -10.91 14.54 2.42
N ILE A 52 -10.80 13.76 3.50
CA ILE A 52 -10.11 14.16 4.74
C ILE A 52 -8.59 14.19 4.56
N GLY A 53 -8.04 13.48 3.58
CA GLY A 53 -6.61 13.46 3.31
C GLY A 53 -6.25 12.64 2.08
N TRP A 54 -4.96 12.31 1.97
CA TRP A 54 -4.40 11.51 0.89
C TRP A 54 -3.57 10.33 1.43
N GLY A 55 -3.33 9.30 0.62
CA GLY A 55 -2.41 8.21 0.99
C GLY A 55 -2.51 7.00 0.08
N ASN A 56 -1.54 6.09 0.22
CA ASN A 56 -1.46 4.87 -0.59
C ASN A 56 -2.53 3.84 -0.24
N MET A 57 -3.14 3.22 -1.24
CA MET A 57 -4.14 2.17 -1.10
C MET A 57 -3.83 1.03 -2.08
N PRO A 58 -4.08 -0.23 -1.71
CA PRO A 58 -4.04 -1.32 -2.69
C PRO A 58 -5.08 -1.07 -3.78
N LEU A 59 -4.63 -1.16 -5.05
CA LEU A 59 -5.47 -0.89 -6.22
C LEU A 59 -6.81 -1.65 -6.20
N PRO A 60 -6.87 -2.96 -5.86
CA PRO A 60 -8.14 -3.70 -5.88
C PRO A 60 -9.22 -3.14 -4.94
N LEU A 61 -8.84 -2.40 -3.89
CA LEU A 61 -9.80 -1.82 -2.95
C LEU A 61 -10.37 -0.48 -3.44
N ILE A 62 -9.69 0.21 -4.35
CA ILE A 62 -10.05 1.56 -4.79
C ILE A 62 -10.37 1.64 -6.29
N GLU A 63 -10.16 0.57 -7.05
CA GLU A 63 -10.45 0.53 -8.49
C GLU A 63 -11.88 0.97 -8.82
N PRO A 64 -12.94 0.52 -8.10
CA PRO A 64 -14.30 1.00 -8.34
C PRO A 64 -14.45 2.51 -8.14
N ASP A 65 -13.76 3.08 -7.15
CA ASP A 65 -13.80 4.52 -6.85
C ASP A 65 -13.02 5.35 -7.87
N LEU A 66 -11.91 4.81 -8.39
CA LEU A 66 -11.17 5.43 -9.48
C LEU A 66 -12.00 5.48 -10.76
N VAL A 67 -12.73 4.39 -11.07
CA VAL A 67 -13.64 4.32 -12.22
C VAL A 67 -14.84 5.26 -12.04
N ALA A 68 -15.42 5.30 -10.83
CA ALA A 68 -16.53 6.19 -10.51
C ALA A 68 -16.12 7.67 -10.39
N GLY A 69 -14.82 7.96 -10.29
CA GLY A 69 -14.30 9.31 -10.09
C GLY A 69 -14.50 9.85 -8.67
N THR A 70 -14.91 9.01 -7.71
CA THR A 70 -15.00 9.37 -6.28
C THR A 70 -13.61 9.46 -5.63
N LEU A 71 -12.61 8.78 -6.20
CA LEU A 71 -11.20 8.95 -5.86
C LEU A 71 -10.39 9.32 -7.10
N LYS A 72 -9.29 10.05 -6.89
CA LYS A 72 -8.36 10.44 -7.94
C LYS A 72 -6.94 10.01 -7.60
N ARG A 73 -6.28 9.32 -8.54
CA ARG A 73 -4.86 8.98 -8.41
C ARG A 73 -4.01 10.26 -8.46
N LEU A 74 -3.22 10.47 -7.41
CA LEU A 74 -2.24 11.55 -7.33
C LEU A 74 -0.92 11.07 -7.92
N VAL A 75 -0.41 11.75 -8.96
CA VAL A 75 0.91 11.46 -9.54
C VAL A 75 1.92 12.36 -8.84
N MET A 76 2.53 11.85 -7.76
CA MET A 76 3.46 12.60 -6.93
C MET A 76 4.92 12.22 -7.27
N PRO A 77 5.83 13.18 -7.48
CA PRO A 77 7.24 12.88 -7.73
C PRO A 77 7.93 12.15 -6.57
N ASP A 78 7.53 12.46 -5.34
CA ASP A 78 8.19 11.97 -4.11
C ASP A 78 7.65 10.61 -3.64
N ASP A 79 6.49 10.20 -4.14
CA ASP A 79 5.81 8.95 -3.78
C ASP A 79 5.13 8.38 -5.03
N PRO A 80 5.89 7.72 -5.93
CA PRO A 80 5.36 7.17 -7.18
C PRO A 80 4.44 5.97 -6.96
N GLY A 81 4.28 5.52 -5.71
CA GLY A 81 3.67 4.23 -5.39
C GLY A 81 4.67 3.08 -5.50
N GLY A 82 4.17 1.88 -5.27
CA GLY A 82 4.97 0.66 -5.18
C GLY A 82 4.11 -0.59 -5.32
N MET A 83 4.72 -1.69 -5.75
CA MET A 83 4.09 -3.00 -5.68
C MET A 83 4.47 -3.67 -4.35
N TYR A 84 3.46 -4.08 -3.59
CA TYR A 84 3.69 -4.88 -2.38
C TYR A 84 3.95 -6.32 -2.79
N ARG A 85 5.19 -6.78 -2.66
CA ARG A 85 5.52 -8.18 -2.96
C ARG A 85 5.09 -9.11 -1.83
N PHE A 86 4.42 -10.19 -2.18
CA PHE A 86 4.18 -11.28 -1.26
C PHE A 86 5.47 -12.09 -1.04
N SER A 87 5.75 -12.38 0.22
CA SER A 87 6.89 -13.22 0.61
C SER A 87 6.41 -14.41 1.42
N GLY A 88 6.82 -15.62 1.02
CA GLY A 88 6.66 -16.82 1.83
C GLY A 88 7.80 -16.93 2.84
N ILE A 89 7.48 -17.03 4.13
CA ILE A 89 8.47 -17.15 5.21
C ILE A 89 8.28 -18.51 5.89
N TRP A 90 9.33 -19.31 5.98
CA TRP A 90 9.33 -20.58 6.69
C TRP A 90 10.67 -20.82 7.38
N ARG A 91 10.68 -21.71 8.39
CA ARG A 91 11.92 -22.09 9.06
C ARG A 91 12.74 -23.01 8.16
N ARG A 92 14.06 -22.82 8.13
CA ARG A 92 14.96 -23.61 7.28
C ARG A 92 14.92 -25.11 7.59
N ASP A 93 14.70 -25.49 8.85
CA ASP A 93 14.59 -26.88 9.31
C ASP A 93 13.18 -27.48 9.13
N ARG A 94 12.20 -26.68 8.67
CA ARG A 94 10.82 -27.12 8.43
C ARG A 94 10.33 -26.57 7.09
N PRO A 95 10.75 -27.18 5.97
CA PRO A 95 10.30 -26.75 4.65
C PRO A 95 8.78 -26.94 4.50
N PRO A 96 8.13 -26.16 3.62
CA PRO A 96 6.69 -26.27 3.38
C PRO A 96 6.33 -27.69 2.90
N GLY A 97 5.36 -28.33 3.57
CA GLY A 97 4.82 -29.61 3.12
C GLY A 97 4.06 -29.50 1.78
N PRO A 98 3.52 -30.61 1.24
CA PRO A 98 2.90 -30.63 -0.09
C PRO A 98 1.80 -29.57 -0.29
N ALA A 99 0.92 -29.39 0.69
CA ALA A 99 -0.16 -28.40 0.63
C ALA A 99 0.36 -26.96 0.64
N ALA A 100 1.32 -26.66 1.51
CA ALA A 100 1.92 -25.33 1.60
C ALA A 100 2.76 -25.00 0.35
N SER A 101 3.50 -25.98 -0.18
CA SER A 101 4.25 -25.86 -1.44
C SER A 101 3.34 -25.68 -2.65
N TRP A 102 2.16 -26.31 -2.66
CA TRP A 102 1.14 -26.04 -3.66
C TRP A 102 0.63 -24.59 -3.55
N LEU A 103 0.24 -24.16 -2.34
CA LEU A 103 -0.28 -22.81 -2.12
C LEU A 103 0.73 -21.71 -2.49
N ILE A 104 2.02 -21.90 -2.16
CA ILE A 104 3.09 -20.96 -2.54
C ILE A 104 3.18 -20.86 -4.07
N ARG A 105 3.13 -21.99 -4.80
CA ARG A 105 3.14 -21.97 -6.26
C ARG A 105 1.94 -21.25 -6.83
N GLU A 106 0.75 -21.50 -6.31
CA GLU A 106 -0.47 -20.79 -6.75
C GLU A 106 -0.36 -19.28 -6.58
N PHE A 107 0.23 -18.81 -5.47
CA PHE A 107 0.48 -17.38 -5.27
C PHE A 107 1.51 -16.83 -6.27
N VAL A 108 2.59 -17.56 -6.53
CA VAL A 108 3.60 -17.17 -7.51
C VAL A 108 2.99 -17.09 -8.91
N ASP A 109 2.24 -18.12 -9.33
CA ASP A 109 1.63 -18.19 -10.66
C ASP A 109 0.63 -17.05 -10.88
N ARG A 110 -0.13 -16.69 -9.84
CA ARG A 110 -1.01 -15.51 -9.88
C ARG A 110 -0.23 -14.20 -9.93
N ALA A 111 0.83 -14.08 -9.14
CA ALA A 111 1.66 -12.86 -9.11
C ALA A 111 2.42 -12.61 -10.43
N LEU A 112 2.67 -13.65 -11.25
CA LEU A 112 3.24 -13.46 -12.59
C LEU A 112 2.34 -12.63 -13.52
N SER A 113 1.03 -12.55 -13.21
CA SER A 113 0.09 -11.70 -13.94
C SER A 113 -0.01 -10.27 -13.39
N ASP A 114 0.65 -9.98 -12.26
CA ASP A 114 0.68 -8.64 -11.68
C ASP A 114 1.57 -7.75 -12.55
N VAL A 115 1.01 -6.64 -13.03
CA VAL A 115 1.72 -5.72 -13.93
C VAL A 115 2.58 -4.77 -13.11
N ASP A 116 3.89 -4.77 -13.39
CA ASP A 116 4.82 -3.79 -12.84
C ASP A 116 4.52 -2.41 -13.45
N LEU A 117 3.96 -1.51 -12.64
CA LEU A 117 3.84 -0.10 -13.03
C LEU A 117 5.25 0.49 -12.97
N ALA A 118 5.92 0.53 -14.12
CA ALA A 118 7.29 1.00 -14.29
C ALA A 118 7.62 2.21 -13.40
N GLY A 119 8.58 2.03 -12.48
CA GLY A 119 9.05 3.06 -11.55
C GLY A 119 8.61 2.88 -10.09
N ALA A 120 7.78 1.87 -9.80
CA ALA A 120 7.45 1.45 -8.45
C ALA A 120 8.72 0.98 -7.71
N ARG A 121 9.04 1.62 -6.58
CA ARG A 121 10.06 1.08 -5.66
C ARG A 121 9.48 -0.14 -4.95
N ASP A 122 10.34 -1.11 -4.66
CA ASP A 122 10.02 -2.16 -3.70
C ASP A 122 9.77 -1.49 -2.35
N LEU A 123 8.52 -1.55 -1.87
CA LEU A 123 8.13 -1.14 -0.52
C LEU A 123 8.20 -2.32 0.44
#